data_AF-A0A957CWB3-F1
#
_entry.id   AF-A0A957CWB3-F1
#
_cell.length_a   1.000
_cell.length_b   1.000
_cell.length_c   1.000
_cell.angle_alpha   90.00
_cell.angle_beta   90.00
_cell.angle_gamma   90.00
#
_symmetry.space_group_name_H-M   'P 1'
#
loop_
_entity.id
_entity.type
_entity.pdbx_description
1 polymer ?
#
loop_
_entity_poly.entity_id
_entity_poly.type
_entity_poly.pdbx_seq_one_letter_code
_entity_poly.pdbx_strand_id
1 'polypeptide(L)' 'MRKLIVSEFVSHDGVIQAPGGADEDTDGGFTHGGWTWSYWHDDIGVYFSQVSGEYDTMLPGRKTWQIHGGAFESNPDGDP' A
#
# COMPACT_ATOMS: atom_id res chain seq x y z
N MET A 1 -24.18 11.97 0.58
CA MET A 1 -23.73 10.57 0.74
C MET A 1 -22.21 10.56 0.62
N ARG A 2 -21.51 9.83 1.50
CA ARG A 2 -20.05 9.63 1.38
C ARG A 2 -19.76 8.58 0.31
N LYS A 3 -18.62 8.71 -0.38
CA LYS A 3 -18.13 7.70 -1.33
C LYS A 3 -17.33 6.64 -0.56
N LEU A 4 -17.40 5.39 -1.01
CA LEU A 4 -16.45 4.35 -0.64
C LEU A 4 -15.38 4.31 -1.73
N ILE A 5 -14.12 4.46 -1.34
CA ILE A 5 -12.97 4.47 -2.25
C ILE A 5 -12.16 3.20 -1.97
N VAL A 6 -11.85 2.46 -3.02
CA VAL A 6 -10.93 1.31 -2.98
C VAL A 6 -9.81 1.62 -3.95
N SER A 7 -8.58 1.59 -3.46
CA SER A 7 -7.36 1.82 -4.25
C SER A 7 -6.32 0.81 -3.78
N GLU A 8 -5.75 0.07 -4.72
CA GLU A 8 -4.85 -1.04 -4.44
C GLU A 8 -3.86 -1.27 -5.59
N PHE A 9 -2.69 -1.80 -5.27
CA PHE A 9 -1.82 -2.44 -6.26
C PHE A 9 -2.32 -3.85 -6.50
N VAL A 10 -2.52 -4.20 -7.77
CA VAL A 10 -2.95 -5.54 -8.18
C VAL A 10 -2.12 -6.01 -9.36
N SER A 11 -1.64 -7.25 -9.30
CA SER A 11 -0.95 -7.89 -10.43
C SER A 11 -1.94 -8.25 -11.54
N HIS A 12 -1.44 -8.61 -12.72
CA HIS A 12 -2.29 -9.01 -13.85
C HIS A 12 -3.14 -10.26 -13.56
N ASP A 13 -2.62 -11.16 -12.72
CA ASP A 13 -3.29 -12.38 -12.25
C ASP A 13 -4.08 -12.19 -10.94
N GLY A 14 -4.23 -10.95 -10.45
CA GLY A 14 -5.15 -10.61 -9.36
C GLY A 14 -4.58 -10.68 -7.94
N VAL A 15 -3.25 -10.68 -7.79
CA VAL A 15 -2.57 -10.69 -6.49
C VAL A 15 -2.42 -9.27 -5.94
N ILE A 16 -2.82 -9.07 -4.68
CA ILE A 16 -2.71 -7.79 -3.93
C ILE A 16 -1.66 -7.88 -2.80
N GLN A 17 -1.05 -9.06 -2.61
CA GLN A 17 -0.11 -9.36 -1.54
C GLN A 17 1.28 -8.74 -1.81
N ALA A 18 1.89 -8.20 -0.75
CA ALA A 18 3.29 -7.74 -0.72
C ALA A 18 3.74 -6.79 -1.85
N PRO A 19 2.99 -5.71 -2.17
CA PRO A 19 3.37 -4.80 -3.24
C PRO A 19 4.64 -3.99 -2.94
N GLY A 20 4.94 -3.70 -1.67
CA GLY A 20 6.01 -2.79 -1.26
C GLY A 20 7.30 -3.46 -0.83
N GLY A 21 7.31 -4.17 0.30
CA GLY A 21 8.53 -4.75 0.88
C GLY A 21 8.88 -6.13 0.33
N ALA A 22 10.18 -6.42 0.17
CA ALA A 22 10.64 -7.76 -0.22
C ALA A 22 10.21 -8.85 0.78
N ASP A 23 10.16 -8.51 2.07
CA ASP A 23 9.70 -9.37 3.17
C ASP A 23 8.27 -9.03 3.64
N GLU A 24 7.57 -8.14 2.93
CA GLU A 24 6.17 -7.82 3.24
C GLU A 24 5.31 -9.06 2.98
N ASP A 25 4.41 -9.38 3.93
CA ASP A 25 3.40 -10.44 3.81
C ASP A 25 3.84 -11.68 3.00
N THR A 26 4.73 -12.51 3.55
CA THR A 26 5.23 -13.74 2.88
C THR A 26 4.33 -14.98 3.14
N ASP A 27 3.13 -14.76 3.68
CA ASP A 27 2.17 -15.83 4.00
C ASP A 27 1.88 -16.72 2.79
N GLY A 28 1.66 -18.01 3.04
CA GLY A 28 1.41 -18.98 1.98
C GLY A 28 2.64 -19.32 1.12
N GLY A 29 3.82 -18.84 1.50
CA GLY A 29 5.05 -19.03 0.74
C GLY A 29 5.15 -18.09 -0.45
N PHE A 30 4.54 -16.90 -0.38
CA PHE A 30 4.65 -15.91 -1.45
C PHE A 30 6.08 -15.37 -1.54
N THR A 31 6.70 -15.51 -2.71
CA THR A 31 8.13 -15.19 -2.93
C THR A 31 8.35 -13.93 -3.78
N HIS A 32 7.30 -13.20 -4.10
CA HIS A 32 7.36 -12.03 -4.99
C HIS A 32 7.14 -10.70 -4.24
N GLY A 33 7.62 -10.60 -3.00
CA GLY A 33 7.52 -9.36 -2.23
C GLY A 33 8.20 -8.19 -2.95
N GLY A 34 7.59 -6.99 -2.84
CA GLY A 34 8.10 -5.77 -3.46
C GLY A 34 7.99 -5.74 -4.98
N TRP A 35 7.08 -6.53 -5.55
CA TRP A 35 6.95 -6.67 -7.00
C TRP A 35 6.64 -5.34 -7.72
N THR A 36 6.10 -4.33 -7.05
CA THR A 36 5.81 -3.03 -7.68
C THR A 36 7.05 -2.23 -8.05
N TRP A 37 8.19 -2.44 -7.38
CA TRP A 37 9.39 -1.59 -7.54
C TRP A 37 9.95 -1.58 -8.96
N SER A 38 9.89 -2.72 -9.67
CA SER A 38 10.36 -2.80 -11.06
C SER A 38 9.45 -2.07 -12.06
N TYR A 39 8.24 -1.69 -11.64
CA TYR A 39 7.23 -0.98 -12.45
C TYR A 39 6.97 0.45 -11.95
N TRP A 40 7.65 0.86 -10.89
CA TRP A 40 7.42 2.15 -10.25
C TRP A 40 7.80 3.31 -11.17
N HIS A 41 6.98 4.36 -11.15
CA HIS A 41 7.23 5.64 -11.81
C HIS A 41 6.46 6.75 -11.09
N ASP A 42 6.88 8.00 -11.27
CA ASP A 42 6.42 9.14 -10.46
C ASP A 42 4.90 9.34 -10.47
N ASP A 43 4.23 9.06 -11.60
CA ASP A 43 2.77 9.20 -11.72
C ASP A 43 2.00 8.30 -10.75
N ILE A 44 2.57 7.15 -10.35
CA ILE A 44 1.98 6.28 -9.31
C ILE A 44 1.95 7.00 -7.96
N GLY A 45 3.05 7.63 -7.58
CA GLY A 45 3.14 8.39 -6.33
C GLY A 45 2.21 9.61 -6.33
N VAL A 46 2.12 10.30 -7.47
CA VAL A 46 1.18 11.42 -7.67
C VAL A 46 -0.26 10.95 -7.48
N TYR A 47 -0.65 9.84 -8.12
CA TYR A 47 -2.00 9.29 -7.97
C TYR A 47 -2.29 8.85 -6.54
N PHE A 48 -1.33 8.18 -5.88
CA PHE A 48 -1.47 7.78 -4.47
C PHE A 48 -1.71 8.98 -3.55
N SER A 49 -0.97 10.08 -3.74
CA SER A 49 -1.16 11.33 -2.99
C SER A 49 -2.53 11.96 -3.27
N GLN A 50 -2.97 11.97 -4.53
CA GLN A 50 -4.30 12.49 -4.92
C GLN A 50 -5.43 11.72 -4.23
N VAL A 51 -5.40 10.38 -4.29
CA VAL A 51 -6.42 9.53 -3.65
C VAL A 51 -6.40 9.71 -2.14
N SER A 52 -5.22 9.85 -1.52
CA SER A 52 -5.08 10.12 -0.09
C SER A 52 -5.78 11.41 0.35
N GLY A 53 -5.86 12.42 -0.53
CA GLY A 53 -6.61 13.65 -0.30
C GLY A 53 -8.13 13.52 -0.45
N GLU A 54 -8.66 12.41 -0.97
CA GLU A 54 -10.10 12.21 -1.17
C GLU A 54 -10.81 11.56 0.02
N TYR A 55 -10.08 11.02 1.00
CA TYR A 55 -10.63 10.38 2.18
C TYR A 55 -10.08 10.96 3.49
N ASP A 56 -10.90 10.90 4.55
CA ASP A 56 -10.54 11.31 5.91
C ASP A 56 -10.46 10.13 6.88
N THR A 57 -10.84 8.93 6.42
CA THR A 57 -11.00 7.73 7.25
C THR A 57 -10.57 6.50 6.45
N MET A 58 -9.75 5.64 7.07
CA MET A 58 -9.34 4.35 6.51
C MET A 58 -10.06 3.18 7.22
N LEU A 59 -10.31 2.09 6.49
CA LEU A 59 -10.83 0.84 7.05
C LEU A 59 -9.92 -0.34 6.66
N PRO A 60 -8.72 -0.45 7.25
CA PRO A 60 -7.81 -1.54 6.96
C PRO A 60 -8.26 -2.84 7.63
N GLY A 61 -8.00 -3.97 6.95
CA GLY A 61 -8.03 -5.28 7.60
C GLY A 61 -6.87 -5.42 8.61
N ARG A 62 -6.98 -6.37 9.55
CA ARG A 62 -5.98 -6.56 10.62
C ARG A 62 -4.53 -6.64 10.13
N LYS A 63 -4.28 -7.41 9.07
CA LYS A 63 -2.92 -7.59 8.54
C LYS A 63 -2.39 -6.31 7.91
N THR A 64 -3.17 -5.68 7.05
CA THR A 64 -2.83 -4.38 6.44
C THR A 64 -2.56 -3.33 7.50
N TRP A 65 -3.35 -3.28 8.57
CA TRP A 65 -3.11 -2.37 9.69
C TRP A 65 -1.75 -2.59 10.36
N GLN A 66 -1.38 -3.85 10.61
CA GLN A 66 -0.09 -4.20 11.24
C GLN A 66 1.11 -3.84 10.35
N ILE A 67 1.00 -4.10 9.04
CA ILE A 67 2.06 -3.77 8.06
C ILE A 67 2.16 -2.25 7.89
N HIS A 68 1.03 -1.57 7.72
CA HIS A 68 0.97 -0.12 7.53
C HIS A 68 1.51 0.63 8.75
N GLY A 69 1.15 0.20 9.96
CA GLY A 69 1.73 0.76 11.19
C GLY A 69 3.25 0.59 11.26
N GLY A 70 3.81 -0.52 10.80
CA GLY A 70 5.27 -0.71 10.76
C GLY A 70 5.98 0.09 9.65
N ALA A 71 5.29 0.41 8.57
CA ALA A 71 5.86 1.14 7.43
C ALA A 71 5.78 2.67 7.58
N PHE A 72 4.76 3.19 8.27
CA PHE A 72 4.46 4.63 8.34
C PHE A 72 4.38 5.18 9.78
N GLU A 73 4.51 4.36 10.83
CA GLU A 73 4.60 4.85 12.22
C GLU A 73 5.92 4.43 12.91
N SER A 74 6.61 5.34 13.59
CA SER A 74 6.48 6.81 13.54
C SER A 74 7.25 7.34 12.34
N ASN A 75 6.58 8.02 11.41
CA ASN A 75 7.26 8.89 10.44
C ASN A 75 8.35 9.68 11.19
N PRO A 76 9.62 9.64 10.74
CA PRO A 76 10.69 10.40 11.36
C PRO A 76 10.31 11.88 11.44
N ASP A 77 10.78 12.59 12.47
CA ASP A 77 10.58 14.03 12.57
C ASP A 77 11.06 14.73 11.29
N GLY A 78 10.13 15.38 10.57
CA GLY A 78 10.41 16.11 9.33
C GLY A 78 10.20 15.33 8.03
N ASP A 79 9.66 14.10 8.09
CA ASP A 79 9.10 13.42 6.91
C ASP A 79 7.75 14.07 6.54
N PRO A 80 7.62 14.72 5.37
CA PRO A 80 6.46 15.54 5.01
C PRO A 80 5.12 14.80 4.94
#